data_AF-A3WXG3-F1
#
_entry.id   AF-A3WXG3-F1
#
_cell.length_a   1.000
_cell.length_b   1.000
_cell.length_c   1.000
_cell.angle_alpha   90.00
_cell.angle_beta   90.00
_cell.angle_gamma   90.00
#
_symmetry.space_group_name_H-M   'P 1'
#
loop_
_entity.id
_entity.type
_entity.pdbx_description
1 polymer ?
#
loop_
_entity_poly.entity_id
_entity_poly.type
_entity_poly.pdbx_seq_one_letter_code
_entity_poly.pdbx_strand_id
1 'polypeptide(L)'
;MDKTVHTHSRVPVLDLLRLAAVVAVILYHYGFWGPVSATGISQVALPALAPVGQYGFLGVSAFFAISGFVIAYSAEGRSWIGFIIARFSRIYPTFVLCMTLTFTVMLAVGIGHVTRSQWLANLFIAAPFLGQPYVDTVYWSLVIEVVFYGWVALFMMLGWFPRHIDALILVWLAITFANELTIDAPIFEKVFIADDSGFFVVGLLIYQHYRGRRGTRFWSLFALAMGTAIFQATHKLERLGAHPDNTFDPRVVAAICVVALLGVFLATRIKRIPLPATSVLAAGGMTYPLYLLHMELGYVIFSATKPHDHAAMAVTMIVAGIAVLAWAIWRFVEPWMHRFVKSKLAQLAARFGWSSSGPHSDGFPSCQRPTLDPPVAP
;
A
#
# COMPACT_ATOMS: atom_id res chain seq x y z
N MET A 1 -2.00 22.59 -32.51
CA MET A 1 -0.82 22.27 -31.68
C MET A 1 -1.31 21.86 -30.31
N ASP A 2 -1.39 20.55 -30.13
CA ASP A 2 -1.97 19.87 -28.97
C ASP A 2 -1.07 20.08 -27.75
N LYS A 3 -1.61 20.66 -26.67
CA LYS A 3 -0.88 20.86 -25.42
C LYS A 3 -0.79 19.50 -24.74
N THR A 4 0.31 18.78 -25.00
CA THR A 4 0.72 17.63 -24.21
C THR A 4 0.95 18.08 -22.76
N VAL A 5 -0.10 18.01 -21.95
CA VAL A 5 0.03 17.97 -20.50
C VAL A 5 0.99 16.82 -20.21
N HIS A 6 2.16 17.12 -19.65
CA HIS A 6 3.09 16.09 -19.16
C HIS A 6 2.38 15.27 -18.08
N THR A 7 1.65 14.24 -18.49
CA THR A 7 1.17 13.19 -17.58
C THR A 7 2.40 12.45 -17.12
N HIS A 8 2.80 12.69 -15.87
CA HIS A 8 3.79 11.91 -15.13
C HIS A 8 3.72 10.44 -15.56
N SER A 9 4.84 9.90 -16.07
CA SER A 9 4.92 8.56 -16.65
C SER A 9 4.52 7.49 -15.61
N ARG A 10 3.25 7.12 -15.62
CA ARG A 10 2.71 5.99 -14.85
C ARG A 10 3.34 4.70 -15.38
N VAL A 11 3.66 3.76 -14.50
CA VAL A 11 4.17 2.43 -14.88
C VAL A 11 2.97 1.45 -14.85
N PRO A 12 2.33 1.15 -15.99
CA PRO A 12 1.03 0.46 -16.00
C PRO A 12 1.13 -0.98 -15.47
N VAL A 13 2.30 -1.61 -15.62
CA VAL A 13 2.51 -2.98 -15.12
C VAL A 13 2.53 -3.05 -13.60
N LEU A 14 2.96 -1.98 -12.90
CA LEU A 14 2.89 -1.95 -11.44
C LEU A 14 1.44 -1.98 -10.94
N ASP A 15 0.50 -1.41 -11.67
CA ASP A 15 -0.93 -1.47 -11.35
C ASP A 15 -1.47 -2.90 -11.41
N LEU A 16 -1.04 -3.67 -12.41
CA LEU A 16 -1.40 -5.08 -12.55
C LEU A 16 -0.77 -5.94 -11.45
N LEU A 17 0.49 -5.66 -11.10
CA LEU A 17 1.15 -6.35 -9.98
C LEU A 17 0.49 -6.05 -8.64
N ARG A 18 -0.01 -4.82 -8.43
CA ARG A 18 -0.83 -4.50 -7.25
C ARG A 18 -2.10 -5.34 -7.21
N LEU A 19 -2.78 -5.49 -8.34
CA LEU A 19 -3.99 -6.33 -8.38
C LEU A 19 -3.65 -7.79 -8.07
N ALA A 20 -2.60 -8.33 -8.68
CA ALA A 20 -2.12 -9.68 -8.38
C ALA A 20 -1.77 -9.87 -6.90
N ALA A 21 -1.14 -8.87 -6.27
CA ALA A 21 -0.84 -8.87 -4.85
C ALA A 21 -2.11 -8.86 -3.98
N VAL A 22 -3.15 -8.07 -4.30
CA VAL A 22 -4.43 -8.15 -3.55
C VAL A 22 -5.05 -9.53 -3.70
N VAL A 23 -5.07 -10.08 -4.92
CA VAL A 23 -5.64 -11.42 -5.18
C VAL A 23 -4.91 -12.48 -4.38
N ALA A 24 -3.57 -12.43 -4.30
CA ALA A 24 -2.80 -13.33 -3.46
C ALA A 24 -3.21 -13.22 -1.98
N VAL A 25 -3.39 -11.99 -1.46
CA VAL A 25 -3.87 -11.77 -0.10
C VAL A 25 -5.28 -12.33 0.11
N ILE A 26 -6.20 -12.11 -0.83
CA ILE A 26 -7.56 -12.71 -0.77
C ILE A 26 -7.48 -14.24 -0.74
N LEU A 27 -6.64 -14.85 -1.58
CA LEU A 27 -6.43 -16.31 -1.58
C LEU A 27 -5.88 -16.82 -0.25
N TYR A 28 -5.04 -16.03 0.42
CA TYR A 28 -4.57 -16.34 1.77
C TYR A 28 -5.72 -16.34 2.79
N HIS A 29 -6.49 -15.25 2.83
CA HIS A 29 -7.58 -15.09 3.80
C HIS A 29 -8.74 -16.05 3.59
N TYR A 30 -9.11 -16.38 2.34
CA TYR A 30 -10.25 -17.27 2.06
C TYR A 30 -9.85 -18.72 1.79
N GLY A 31 -8.62 -18.95 1.37
CA GLY A 31 -8.17 -20.26 0.90
C GLY A 31 -7.31 -21.03 1.90
N PHE A 32 -6.63 -20.36 2.82
CA PHE A 32 -5.81 -21.01 3.83
C PHE A 32 -6.24 -20.63 5.23
N TRP A 33 -5.91 -19.42 5.64
CA TRP A 33 -6.12 -18.94 7.00
C TRP A 33 -6.02 -17.41 6.99
N GLY A 34 -7.13 -16.72 7.29
CA GLY A 34 -7.01 -15.31 7.68
C GLY A 34 -6.36 -15.20 9.07
N PRO A 35 -5.77 -14.05 9.44
CA PRO A 35 -5.49 -13.74 10.84
C PRO A 35 -6.73 -13.91 11.71
N VAL A 36 -6.58 -14.24 12.99
CA VAL A 36 -7.72 -14.28 13.94
C VAL A 36 -8.47 -12.95 13.83
N SER A 37 -9.76 -13.04 13.51
CA SER A 37 -10.61 -11.85 13.44
C SER A 37 -10.58 -11.18 14.80
N ALA A 38 -10.17 -9.91 14.83
CA ALA A 38 -10.13 -9.14 16.08
C ALA A 38 -11.54 -8.90 16.66
N THR A 39 -12.57 -9.26 15.90
CA THR A 39 -13.99 -9.08 16.24
C THR A 39 -14.68 -10.42 16.54
N GLY A 40 -13.94 -11.54 16.50
CA GLY A 40 -14.43 -12.87 16.87
C GLY A 40 -15.28 -13.56 15.80
N ILE A 41 -15.23 -13.10 14.54
CA ILE A 41 -15.93 -13.74 13.43
C ILE A 41 -15.20 -15.01 13.01
N SER A 42 -15.97 -16.08 12.73
CA SER A 42 -15.43 -17.32 12.20
C SER A 42 -14.71 -17.07 10.88
N GLN A 43 -13.45 -17.49 10.82
CA GLN A 43 -12.66 -17.40 9.59
C GLN A 43 -13.22 -18.33 8.53
N VAL A 44 -13.06 -17.90 7.28
CA VAL A 44 -13.39 -18.72 6.11
C VAL A 44 -12.12 -19.36 5.59
N ALA A 45 -12.11 -20.68 5.45
CA ALA A 45 -11.03 -21.41 4.80
C ALA A 45 -11.62 -22.42 3.81
N LEU A 46 -11.09 -22.41 2.58
CA LEU A 46 -11.42 -23.36 1.53
C LEU A 46 -10.27 -24.37 1.38
N PRO A 47 -10.38 -25.60 1.93
CA PRO A 47 -9.26 -26.55 1.96
C PRO A 47 -8.63 -26.84 0.59
N ALA A 48 -9.43 -26.82 -0.48
CA ALA A 48 -8.93 -27.02 -1.85
C ALA A 48 -7.95 -25.94 -2.31
N LEU A 49 -7.99 -24.72 -1.75
CA LEU A 49 -7.09 -23.63 -2.07
C LEU A 49 -5.86 -23.59 -1.16
N ALA A 50 -5.86 -24.32 -0.03
CA ALA A 50 -4.80 -24.25 0.97
C ALA A 50 -3.37 -24.41 0.43
N PRO A 51 -3.06 -25.36 -0.49
CA PRO A 51 -1.70 -25.56 -0.99
C PRO A 51 -1.09 -24.33 -1.66
N VAL A 52 -1.92 -23.49 -2.28
CA VAL A 52 -1.51 -22.26 -2.97
C VAL A 52 -1.79 -21.03 -2.10
N GLY A 53 -2.96 -20.97 -1.48
CA GLY A 53 -3.43 -19.88 -0.64
C GLY A 53 -2.50 -19.59 0.53
N GLN A 54 -1.85 -20.62 1.10
CA GLN A 54 -0.93 -20.47 2.22
C GLN A 54 0.21 -19.48 1.96
N TYR A 55 0.65 -19.31 0.71
CA TYR A 55 1.72 -18.38 0.34
C TYR A 55 1.23 -16.97 0.00
N GLY A 56 -0.09 -16.75 -0.02
CA GLY A 56 -0.69 -15.50 -0.45
C GLY A 56 -0.38 -14.29 0.45
N PHE A 57 0.07 -14.51 1.69
CA PHE A 57 0.54 -13.45 2.59
C PHE A 57 1.70 -12.64 1.99
N LEU A 58 2.51 -13.26 1.11
CA LEU A 58 3.60 -12.59 0.38
C LEU A 58 3.10 -11.51 -0.59
N GLY A 59 1.79 -11.46 -0.87
CA GLY A 59 1.17 -10.33 -1.56
C GLY A 59 1.38 -9.00 -0.80
N VAL A 60 1.35 -9.00 0.53
CA VAL A 60 1.65 -7.81 1.35
C VAL A 60 3.11 -7.39 1.19
N SER A 61 4.03 -8.35 1.17
CA SER A 61 5.46 -8.09 0.93
C SER A 61 5.71 -7.47 -0.46
N ALA A 62 5.01 -7.96 -1.50
CA ALA A 62 5.04 -7.36 -2.82
C ALA A 62 4.46 -5.93 -2.81
N PHE A 63 3.41 -5.66 -2.04
CA PHE A 63 2.91 -4.30 -1.84
C PHE A 63 3.95 -3.37 -1.26
N PHE A 64 4.68 -3.77 -0.23
CA PHE A 64 5.72 -2.94 0.37
C PHE A 64 6.84 -2.60 -0.62
N ALA A 65 7.25 -3.54 -1.47
CA ALA A 65 8.21 -3.25 -2.54
C ALA A 65 7.66 -2.27 -3.60
N ILE A 66 6.41 -2.45 -4.03
CA ILE A 66 5.76 -1.50 -4.94
C ILE A 66 5.62 -0.12 -4.28
N SER A 67 5.28 -0.06 -3.00
CA SER A 67 5.13 1.17 -2.24
C SER A 67 6.47 1.89 -2.08
N GLY A 68 7.56 1.19 -1.79
CA GLY A 68 8.92 1.76 -1.79
C GLY A 68 9.24 2.49 -3.11
N PHE A 69 8.93 1.87 -4.25
CA PHE A 69 9.09 2.49 -5.56
C PHE A 69 8.19 3.72 -5.74
N VAL A 70 6.89 3.56 -5.51
CA VAL A 70 5.87 4.60 -5.74
C VAL A 70 6.08 5.81 -4.84
N ILE A 71 6.60 5.61 -3.63
CA ILE A 71 6.86 6.68 -2.67
C ILE A 71 8.06 7.50 -3.10
N ALA A 72 9.16 6.86 -3.49
CA ALA A 72 10.31 7.57 -4.02
C ALA A 72 9.97 8.32 -5.32
N TYR A 73 9.17 7.70 -6.19
CA TYR A 73 8.61 8.35 -7.37
C TYR A 73 7.73 9.56 -7.00
N SER A 74 6.86 9.42 -6.00
CA SER A 74 5.93 10.49 -5.59
C SER A 74 6.62 11.63 -4.85
N ALA A 75 7.75 11.39 -4.20
CA ALA A 75 8.53 12.39 -3.49
C ALA A 75 9.34 13.29 -4.45
N GLU A 76 9.61 12.81 -5.67
CA GLU A 76 10.43 13.53 -6.64
C GLU A 76 9.84 14.92 -6.97
N GLY A 77 10.68 15.95 -6.85
CA GLY A 77 10.34 17.32 -7.21
C GLY A 77 9.30 17.98 -6.31
N ARG A 78 8.91 17.35 -5.19
CA ARG A 78 7.91 17.89 -4.24
C ARG A 78 8.54 18.43 -2.97
N SER A 79 7.88 19.39 -2.33
CA SER A 79 8.16 19.71 -0.93
C SER A 79 7.64 18.58 -0.02
N TRP A 80 8.18 18.49 1.20
CA TRP A 80 7.73 17.49 2.19
C TRP A 80 6.22 17.65 2.51
N ILE A 81 5.72 18.90 2.50
CA ILE A 81 4.30 19.23 2.72
C ILE A 81 3.45 18.77 1.55
N GLY A 82 3.87 19.09 0.32
CA GLY A 82 3.20 18.63 -0.89
C GLY A 82 3.17 17.10 -1.00
N PHE A 83 4.20 16.42 -0.50
CA PHE A 83 4.26 14.96 -0.39
C PHE A 83 3.24 14.42 0.63
N ILE A 84 3.24 14.92 1.87
CA ILE A 84 2.28 14.50 2.92
C ILE A 84 0.84 14.70 2.44
N ILE A 85 0.50 15.88 1.92
CA ILE A 85 -0.85 16.18 1.44
C ILE A 85 -1.26 15.20 0.34
N ALA A 86 -0.35 14.89 -0.60
CA ALA A 86 -0.64 13.98 -1.70
C ALA A 86 -0.86 12.53 -1.23
N ARG A 87 -0.08 12.04 -0.25
CA ARG A 87 -0.26 10.68 0.29
C ARG A 87 -1.49 10.59 1.20
N PHE A 88 -1.66 11.55 2.10
CA PHE A 88 -2.80 11.58 3.03
C PHE A 88 -4.13 11.64 2.27
N SER A 89 -4.27 12.58 1.33
CA SER A 89 -5.51 12.72 0.53
C SER A 89 -5.80 11.51 -0.35
N ARG A 90 -4.81 10.65 -0.63
CA ARG A 90 -5.00 9.43 -1.42
C ARG A 90 -5.50 8.25 -0.58
N ILE A 91 -5.09 8.18 0.69
CA ILE A 91 -5.22 6.97 1.53
C ILE A 91 -6.31 7.15 2.58
N TYR A 92 -6.24 8.23 3.35
CA TYR A 92 -7.09 8.43 4.52
C TYR A 92 -8.59 8.49 4.20
N PRO A 93 -9.04 9.20 3.15
CA PRO A 93 -10.48 9.34 2.91
C PRO A 93 -11.15 8.01 2.56
N THR A 94 -10.55 7.24 1.65
CA THR A 94 -11.06 5.91 1.26
C THR A 94 -10.93 4.90 2.40
N PHE A 95 -9.89 4.99 3.24
CA PHE A 95 -9.78 4.18 4.47
C PHE A 95 -10.97 4.40 5.39
N VAL A 96 -11.26 5.66 5.75
CA VAL A 96 -12.38 5.98 6.64
C VAL A 96 -13.71 5.50 6.06
N LEU A 97 -13.93 5.67 4.75
CA LEU A 97 -15.13 5.19 4.07
C LEU A 97 -15.27 3.66 4.17
N CYS A 98 -14.23 2.91 3.79
CA CYS A 98 -14.28 1.44 3.78
C CYS A 98 -14.41 0.88 5.20
N MET A 99 -13.65 1.42 6.15
CA MET A 99 -13.72 1.03 7.55
C MET A 99 -15.09 1.31 8.16
N THR A 100 -15.68 2.47 7.84
CA THR A 100 -17.04 2.80 8.28
C THR A 100 -18.09 1.88 7.64
N LEU A 101 -17.93 1.53 6.37
CA LEU A 101 -18.82 0.58 5.69
C LEU A 101 -18.75 -0.82 6.32
N THR A 102 -17.55 -1.34 6.59
CA THR A 102 -17.37 -2.60 7.29
C THR A 102 -18.05 -2.53 8.67
N PHE A 103 -17.75 -1.48 9.45
CA PHE A 103 -18.34 -1.27 10.77
C PHE A 103 -19.89 -1.22 10.75
N THR A 104 -20.50 -0.49 9.80
CA THR A 104 -21.96 -0.38 9.72
C THR A 104 -22.62 -1.70 9.32
N VAL A 105 -22.02 -2.47 8.40
CA VAL A 105 -22.53 -3.78 8.02
C VAL A 105 -22.45 -4.77 9.19
N MET A 106 -21.34 -4.78 9.93
CA MET A 106 -21.19 -5.60 11.14
C MET A 106 -22.28 -5.30 12.17
N LEU A 107 -22.54 -4.01 12.44
CA LEU A 107 -23.62 -3.58 13.34
C LEU A 107 -25.01 -3.98 12.83
N ALA A 108 -25.27 -3.83 11.53
CA ALA A 108 -26.57 -4.11 10.94
C ALA A 108 -26.90 -5.61 10.93
N VAL A 109 -25.89 -6.45 10.66
CA VAL A 109 -26.03 -7.91 10.62
C VAL A 109 -26.01 -8.51 12.03
N GLY A 110 -25.36 -7.84 12.99
CA GLY A 110 -25.21 -8.34 14.37
C GLY A 110 -24.23 -9.50 14.49
N ILE A 111 -23.28 -9.62 13.55
CA ILE A 111 -22.22 -10.63 13.54
C ILE A 111 -20.87 -9.95 13.74
N GLY A 112 -20.08 -10.49 14.68
CA GLY A 112 -18.83 -9.89 15.13
C GLY A 112 -19.04 -8.83 16.21
N HIS A 113 -18.05 -8.67 17.08
CA HIS A 113 -18.06 -7.71 18.16
C HIS A 113 -17.31 -6.45 17.72
N VAL A 114 -18.06 -5.41 17.36
CA VAL A 114 -17.50 -4.08 17.11
C VAL A 114 -18.15 -3.02 17.98
N THR A 115 -17.32 -2.13 18.51
CA THR A 115 -17.76 -1.05 19.40
C THR A 115 -17.58 0.32 18.76
N ARG A 116 -18.36 1.30 19.19
CA ARG A 116 -18.19 2.70 18.75
C ARG A 116 -16.82 3.25 19.16
N SER A 117 -16.29 2.84 20.32
CA SER A 117 -14.94 3.19 20.79
C SER A 117 -13.86 2.61 19.87
N GLN A 118 -14.02 1.37 19.41
CA GLN A 118 -13.12 0.74 18.44
C GLN A 118 -13.14 1.49 17.10
N TRP A 119 -14.34 1.81 16.57
CA TRP A 119 -14.46 2.62 15.35
C TRP A 119 -13.79 4.00 15.49
N LEU A 120 -14.03 4.69 16.60
CA LEU A 120 -13.43 6.00 16.88
C LEU A 120 -11.90 5.90 16.98
N ALA A 121 -11.37 4.89 17.66
CA ALA A 121 -9.93 4.66 17.73
C ALA A 121 -9.31 4.33 16.36
N ASN A 122 -10.04 3.63 15.49
CA ASN A 122 -9.58 3.32 14.13
C ASN A 122 -9.53 4.56 13.21
N LEU A 123 -10.17 5.67 13.54
CA LEU A 123 -9.91 6.94 12.85
C LEU A 123 -8.46 7.40 13.02
N PHE A 124 -7.83 7.06 14.15
CA PHE A 124 -6.39 7.08 14.32
C PHE A 124 -5.85 5.74 13.83
N ILE A 125 -5.74 5.58 12.51
CA ILE A 125 -5.25 4.40 11.73
C ILE A 125 -4.50 3.32 12.54
N ALA A 126 -3.57 3.71 13.41
CA ALA A 126 -2.89 2.83 14.35
C ALA A 126 -3.69 2.61 15.66
N ALA A 127 -4.94 2.12 15.56
CA ALA A 127 -5.85 1.92 16.70
C ALA A 127 -5.25 1.16 17.91
N PRO A 128 -4.38 0.15 17.73
CA PRO A 128 -3.75 -0.55 18.84
C PRO A 128 -2.93 0.34 19.79
N PHE A 129 -2.42 1.49 19.32
CA PHE A 129 -1.75 2.46 20.20
C PHE A 129 -2.71 3.11 21.20
N LEU A 130 -4.01 3.10 20.91
CA LEU A 130 -5.08 3.58 21.80
C LEU A 130 -5.72 2.43 22.60
N GLY A 131 -5.09 1.24 22.61
CA GLY A 131 -5.59 0.06 23.32
C GLY A 131 -6.84 -0.57 22.69
N GLN A 132 -7.16 -0.25 21.43
CA GLN A 132 -8.31 -0.80 20.72
C GLN A 132 -7.85 -1.69 19.55
N PRO A 133 -8.53 -2.83 19.29
CA PRO A 133 -8.26 -3.65 18.12
C PRO A 133 -8.63 -2.90 16.83
N TYR A 134 -8.14 -3.40 15.70
CA TYR A 134 -8.61 -2.90 14.42
C TYR A 134 -10.06 -3.31 14.17
N VAL A 135 -10.82 -2.49 13.45
CA VAL A 135 -12.13 -2.90 12.92
C VAL A 135 -11.96 -4.02 11.90
N ASP A 136 -10.90 -3.94 11.09
CA ASP A 136 -10.44 -5.04 10.23
C ASP A 136 -8.95 -5.27 10.45
N THR A 137 -8.58 -6.52 10.76
CA THR A 137 -7.19 -6.88 11.04
C THR A 137 -6.26 -6.45 9.91
N VAL A 138 -6.68 -6.46 8.64
CA VAL A 138 -5.80 -6.13 7.48
C VAL A 138 -5.26 -4.70 7.49
N TYR A 139 -5.79 -3.81 8.34
CA TYR A 139 -5.32 -2.43 8.49
C TYR A 139 -3.92 -2.31 9.12
N TRP A 140 -3.38 -3.36 9.74
CA TRP A 140 -2.02 -3.34 10.29
C TRP A 140 -0.97 -2.96 9.23
N SER A 141 -1.10 -3.44 7.99
CA SER A 141 -0.13 -3.16 6.92
C SER A 141 -0.20 -1.71 6.44
N LEU A 142 -1.37 -1.08 6.56
CA LEU A 142 -1.56 0.33 6.25
C LEU A 142 -0.81 1.21 7.25
N VAL A 143 -0.76 0.82 8.53
CA VAL A 143 0.05 1.52 9.54
C VAL A 143 1.52 1.55 9.12
N ILE A 144 2.05 0.41 8.69
CA ILE A 144 3.45 0.31 8.22
C ILE A 144 3.69 1.25 7.05
N GLU A 145 2.78 1.28 6.08
CA GLU A 145 2.89 2.17 4.92
C GLU A 145 2.87 3.66 5.34
N VAL A 146 2.03 4.02 6.30
CA VAL A 146 1.93 5.39 6.84
C VAL A 146 3.17 5.79 7.63
N VAL A 147 3.73 4.89 8.45
CA VAL A 147 5.00 5.10 9.16
C VAL A 147 6.12 5.34 8.15
N PHE A 148 6.19 4.56 7.07
CA PHE A 148 7.19 4.78 6.03
C PHE A 148 7.02 6.14 5.32
N TYR A 149 5.80 6.59 5.05
CA TYR A 149 5.57 7.96 4.54
C TYR A 149 6.08 9.02 5.52
N GLY A 150 5.84 8.82 6.82
CA GLY A 150 6.31 9.71 7.87
C GLY A 150 7.84 9.86 7.84
N TRP A 151 8.56 8.75 7.77
CA TRP A 151 10.03 8.75 7.65
C TRP A 151 10.52 9.44 6.38
N VAL A 152 9.93 9.13 5.22
CA VAL A 152 10.32 9.79 3.96
C VAL A 152 10.05 11.29 4.02
N ALA A 153 8.90 11.71 4.55
CA ALA A 153 8.57 13.13 4.73
C ALA A 153 9.53 13.82 5.69
N LEU A 154 9.91 13.17 6.79
CA LEU A 154 10.91 13.67 7.73
C LEU A 154 12.26 13.84 7.05
N PHE A 155 12.73 12.85 6.29
CA PHE A 155 14.00 12.94 5.57
C PHE A 155 13.97 13.99 4.44
N MET A 156 12.82 14.23 3.81
CA MET A 156 12.64 15.35 2.88
C MET A 156 12.72 16.70 3.61
N MET A 157 12.09 16.82 4.77
CA MET A 157 12.12 18.04 5.60
C MET A 157 13.54 18.36 6.07
N LEU A 158 14.32 17.35 6.45
CA LEU A 158 15.74 17.48 6.82
C LEU A 158 16.68 17.65 5.61
N GLY A 159 16.16 17.56 4.37
CA GLY A 159 16.95 17.66 3.14
C GLY A 159 17.82 16.45 2.82
N TRP A 160 17.68 15.36 3.58
CA TRP A 160 18.43 14.11 3.43
C TRP A 160 17.91 13.25 2.28
N PHE A 161 16.61 13.28 1.99
CA PHE A 161 16.04 12.57 0.87
C PHE A 161 15.91 13.48 -0.36
N PRO A 162 16.37 13.08 -1.56
CA PRO A 162 17.02 11.80 -1.91
C PRO A 162 18.56 11.79 -1.79
N ARG A 163 19.20 12.88 -1.33
CA ARG A 163 20.66 13.09 -1.37
C ARG A 163 21.49 12.02 -0.65
N HIS A 164 21.03 11.54 0.51
CA HIS A 164 21.73 10.59 1.37
C HIS A 164 21.08 9.22 1.39
N ILE A 165 20.36 8.84 0.33
CA ILE A 165 19.58 7.60 0.28
C ILE A 165 20.39 6.34 0.59
N ASP A 166 21.65 6.26 0.18
CA ASP A 166 22.51 5.09 0.48
C ASP A 166 22.80 4.97 1.98
N ALA A 167 23.13 6.09 2.64
CA ALA A 167 23.38 6.11 4.07
C ALA A 167 22.10 5.79 4.85
N LEU A 168 20.96 6.35 4.43
CA LEU A 168 19.66 6.04 5.04
C LEU A 168 19.32 4.55 4.92
N ILE A 169 19.55 3.93 3.75
CA ILE A 169 19.36 2.49 3.54
C ILE A 169 20.27 1.68 4.46
N LEU A 170 21.58 1.99 4.50
CA LEU A 170 22.53 1.23 5.30
C LEU A 170 22.22 1.33 6.81
N VAL A 171 21.89 2.53 7.30
CA VAL A 171 21.49 2.73 8.70
C VAL A 171 20.19 1.98 9.00
N TRP A 172 19.21 2.03 8.09
CA TRP A 172 17.93 1.35 8.30
C TRP A 172 18.07 -0.18 8.33
N LEU A 173 18.86 -0.75 7.42
CA LEU A 173 19.17 -2.18 7.42
C LEU A 173 20.03 -2.56 8.64
N ALA A 174 20.95 -1.71 9.08
CA ALA A 174 21.70 -1.95 10.31
C ALA A 174 20.80 -1.97 11.55
N ILE A 175 19.84 -1.05 11.65
CA ILE A 175 18.82 -1.06 12.72
C ILE A 175 17.97 -2.33 12.65
N THR A 176 17.59 -2.76 11.44
CA THR A 176 16.84 -4.01 11.22
C THR A 176 17.59 -5.21 11.79
N PHE A 177 18.84 -5.41 11.38
CA PHE A 177 19.67 -6.52 11.88
C PHE A 177 19.97 -6.40 13.36
N ALA A 178 20.21 -5.18 13.89
CA ALA A 178 20.39 -4.99 15.32
C ALA A 178 19.13 -5.40 16.11
N ASN A 179 17.94 -5.01 15.64
CA ASN A 179 16.69 -5.41 16.30
C ASN A 179 16.48 -6.93 16.28
N GLU A 180 16.59 -7.54 15.09
CA GLU A 180 16.36 -8.98 14.90
C GLU A 180 17.39 -9.86 15.61
N LEU A 181 18.64 -9.40 15.78
CA LEU A 181 19.71 -10.19 16.40
C LEU A 181 19.91 -9.90 17.90
N THR A 182 19.42 -8.78 18.45
CA THR A 182 19.79 -8.36 19.82
C THR A 182 18.67 -7.79 20.69
N ILE A 183 17.73 -7.03 20.15
CA ILE A 183 16.83 -6.21 20.98
C ILE A 183 15.47 -6.87 21.15
N ASP A 184 14.92 -7.44 20.06
CA ASP A 184 13.57 -8.02 19.98
C ASP A 184 12.48 -7.16 20.64
N ALA A 185 12.57 -5.82 20.47
CA ALA A 185 11.62 -4.89 21.07
C ALA A 185 10.46 -4.58 20.11
N PRO A 186 9.18 -4.86 20.49
CA PRO A 186 8.03 -4.69 19.61
C PRO A 186 7.81 -3.25 19.09
N ILE A 187 8.27 -2.25 19.85
CA ILE A 187 8.17 -0.84 19.44
C ILE A 187 9.19 -0.50 18.35
N PHE A 188 10.40 -1.08 18.40
CA PHE A 188 11.42 -0.91 17.36
C PHE A 188 10.98 -1.56 16.06
N GLU A 189 10.40 -2.76 16.15
CA GLU A 189 9.83 -3.48 15.02
C GLU A 189 8.83 -2.62 14.24
N LYS A 190 7.89 -1.99 14.95
CA LYS A 190 6.82 -1.18 14.33
C LYS A 190 7.28 0.19 13.85
N VAL A 191 8.11 0.89 14.64
CA VAL A 191 8.55 2.26 14.31
C VAL A 191 9.58 2.24 13.18
N PHE A 192 10.49 1.28 13.17
CA PHE A 192 11.51 1.14 12.14
C PHE A 192 11.12 0.16 11.05
N ILE A 193 9.94 -0.46 11.11
CA ILE A 193 9.49 -1.42 10.08
C ILE A 193 10.55 -2.53 9.94
N ALA A 194 11.07 -3.01 11.07
CA ALA A 194 12.21 -3.93 11.06
C ALA A 194 11.86 -5.21 10.30
N ASP A 195 10.64 -5.72 10.44
CA ASP A 195 10.19 -6.97 9.80
C ASP A 195 9.98 -6.89 8.28
N ASP A 196 9.90 -5.69 7.70
CA ASP A 196 9.54 -5.49 6.29
C ASP A 196 10.43 -4.48 5.55
N SER A 197 11.48 -3.97 6.21
CA SER A 197 12.38 -2.93 5.69
C SER A 197 13.04 -3.32 4.37
N GLY A 198 13.43 -4.60 4.21
CA GLY A 198 14.07 -5.11 3.00
C GLY A 198 13.20 -4.88 1.76
N PHE A 199 11.89 -5.12 1.87
CA PHE A 199 10.94 -4.91 0.78
C PHE A 199 10.87 -3.44 0.36
N PHE A 200 10.73 -2.52 1.31
CA PHE A 200 10.71 -1.08 1.01
C PHE A 200 12.03 -0.61 0.39
N VAL A 201 13.17 -1.06 0.91
CA VAL A 201 14.50 -0.72 0.38
C VAL A 201 14.66 -1.24 -1.06
N VAL A 202 14.23 -2.47 -1.35
CA VAL A 202 14.20 -2.99 -2.72
C VAL A 202 13.40 -2.03 -3.61
N GLY A 203 12.20 -1.62 -3.20
CA GLY A 203 11.40 -0.63 -3.93
C GLY A 203 12.10 0.70 -4.20
N LEU A 204 12.75 1.28 -3.17
CA LEU A 204 13.55 2.50 -3.28
C LEU A 204 14.68 2.35 -4.32
N LEU A 205 15.39 1.23 -4.28
CA LEU A 205 16.49 0.94 -5.21
C LEU A 205 15.99 0.68 -6.63
N ILE A 206 14.86 -0.01 -6.82
CA ILE A 206 14.22 -0.15 -8.13
C ILE A 206 13.94 1.24 -8.72
N TYR A 207 13.46 2.19 -7.92
CA TYR A 207 13.24 3.56 -8.39
C TYR A 207 14.52 4.29 -8.77
N GLN A 208 15.59 4.15 -7.99
CA GLN A 208 16.90 4.72 -8.36
C GLN A 208 17.43 4.13 -9.68
N HIS A 209 17.24 2.84 -9.90
CA HIS A 209 17.58 2.17 -11.15
C HIS A 209 16.75 2.66 -12.33
N TYR A 210 15.45 2.91 -12.11
CA TYR A 210 14.53 3.51 -13.07
C TYR A 210 14.98 4.93 -13.47
N ARG A 211 15.55 5.68 -12.53
CA ARG A 211 16.20 7.00 -12.77
C ARG A 211 17.56 6.93 -13.47
N GLY A 212 18.04 5.73 -13.80
CA GLY A 212 19.28 5.54 -14.54
C GLY A 212 20.51 5.25 -13.69
N ARG A 213 20.37 5.09 -12.36
CA ARG A 213 21.50 4.66 -11.51
C ARG A 213 21.94 3.24 -11.88
N ARG A 214 23.20 3.09 -12.29
CA ARG A 214 23.85 1.82 -12.64
C ARG A 214 25.27 1.88 -12.08
N GLY A 215 25.68 0.93 -11.24
CA GLY A 215 27.04 0.91 -10.70
C GLY A 215 27.20 -0.15 -9.62
N THR A 216 28.43 -0.50 -9.28
CA THR A 216 28.73 -1.57 -8.31
C THR A 216 28.07 -1.31 -6.97
N ARG A 217 28.18 -0.07 -6.45
CA ARG A 217 27.53 0.34 -5.19
C ARG A 217 26.01 0.11 -5.21
N PHE A 218 25.36 0.40 -6.34
CA PHE A 218 23.93 0.14 -6.51
C PHE A 218 23.63 -1.36 -6.44
N TRP A 219 24.37 -2.19 -7.18
CA TRP A 219 24.14 -3.64 -7.21
C TRP A 219 24.47 -4.30 -5.87
N SER A 220 25.48 -3.83 -5.13
CA SER A 220 25.78 -4.29 -3.78
C SER A 220 24.63 -3.99 -2.80
N LEU A 221 24.11 -2.75 -2.82
CA LEU A 221 22.94 -2.39 -1.99
C LEU A 221 21.69 -3.17 -2.40
N PHE A 222 21.49 -3.38 -3.70
CA PHE A 222 20.35 -4.15 -4.21
C PHE A 222 20.42 -5.61 -3.80
N ALA A 223 21.60 -6.24 -3.88
CA ALA A 223 21.81 -7.60 -3.42
C ALA A 223 21.61 -7.72 -1.90
N LEU A 224 22.12 -6.77 -1.12
CA LEU A 224 21.90 -6.71 0.33
C LEU A 224 20.41 -6.59 0.67
N ALA A 225 19.70 -5.65 0.04
CA ALA A 225 18.27 -5.46 0.27
C ALA A 225 17.43 -6.67 -0.15
N MET A 226 17.77 -7.32 -1.26
CA MET A 226 17.14 -8.56 -1.71
C MET A 226 17.37 -9.68 -0.68
N GLY A 227 18.61 -9.83 -0.19
CA GLY A 227 18.95 -10.79 0.86
C GLY A 227 18.16 -10.55 2.14
N THR A 228 18.07 -9.29 2.60
CA THR A 228 17.27 -8.92 3.78
C THR A 228 15.78 -9.22 3.58
N ALA A 229 15.21 -8.89 2.41
CA ALA A 229 13.80 -9.16 2.12
C ALA A 229 13.48 -10.66 2.10
N ILE A 230 14.38 -11.49 1.54
CA ILE A 230 14.23 -12.95 1.54
C ILE A 230 14.33 -13.48 2.97
N PHE A 231 15.33 -13.03 3.73
CA PHE A 231 15.51 -13.40 5.14
C PHE A 231 14.26 -13.10 5.98
N GLN A 232 13.73 -11.87 5.88
CA GLN A 232 12.48 -11.45 6.52
C GLN A 232 11.29 -12.32 6.11
N ALA A 233 11.14 -12.62 4.81
CA ALA A 233 10.06 -13.49 4.32
C ALA A 233 10.12 -14.89 4.95
N THR A 234 11.32 -15.47 5.04
CA THR A 234 11.50 -16.81 5.59
C THR A 234 11.43 -16.84 7.11
N HIS A 235 11.87 -15.81 7.82
CA HIS A 235 11.83 -15.76 9.28
C HIS A 235 10.42 -15.44 9.80
N LYS A 236 9.63 -14.67 9.02
CA LYS A 236 8.20 -14.47 9.27
C LYS A 236 7.41 -15.78 9.30
N LEU A 237 7.88 -16.84 8.61
CA LEU A 237 7.31 -18.19 8.70
C LEU A 237 7.51 -18.84 10.06
N GLU A 238 8.64 -18.63 10.73
CA GLU A 238 8.89 -19.22 12.05
C GLU A 238 7.94 -18.63 13.09
N ARG A 239 7.63 -17.33 12.96
CA ARG A 239 6.62 -16.63 13.77
C ARG A 239 5.18 -17.08 13.43
N LEU A 240 4.88 -17.37 12.16
CA LEU A 240 3.58 -17.91 11.70
C LEU A 240 3.43 -19.42 11.93
N GLY A 241 4.55 -20.13 12.10
CA GLY A 241 4.70 -21.59 12.13
C GLY A 241 4.37 -22.24 13.48
N ALA A 242 3.87 -21.47 14.45
CA ALA A 242 3.42 -21.97 15.75
C ALA A 242 2.09 -22.78 15.69
N HIS A 243 1.70 -23.30 14.52
CA HIS A 243 0.54 -24.17 14.35
C HIS A 243 0.97 -25.61 14.01
N PRO A 244 0.41 -26.63 14.71
CA PRO A 244 0.89 -28.02 14.66
C PRO A 244 0.92 -28.70 13.28
N ASP A 245 0.18 -28.18 12.29
CA ASP A 245 -0.04 -28.82 10.99
C ASP A 245 0.62 -28.08 9.81
N ASN A 246 1.46 -27.07 10.06
CA ASN A 246 2.00 -26.21 9.00
C ASN A 246 3.13 -26.88 8.19
N THR A 247 2.99 -26.84 6.86
CA THR A 247 3.93 -27.41 5.87
C THR A 247 4.65 -26.33 5.05
N PHE A 248 4.89 -25.15 5.63
CA PHE A 248 5.59 -24.08 4.92
C PHE A 248 7.03 -24.49 4.59
N ASP A 249 7.32 -24.68 3.31
CA ASP A 249 8.70 -24.81 2.83
C ASP A 249 9.35 -23.41 2.68
N PRO A 250 10.38 -23.08 3.48
CA PRO A 250 11.07 -21.80 3.38
C PRO A 250 11.68 -21.55 1.99
N ARG A 251 12.03 -22.62 1.26
CA ARG A 251 12.56 -22.53 -0.12
C ARG A 251 11.49 -22.02 -1.09
N VAL A 252 10.25 -22.47 -0.92
CA VAL A 252 9.12 -22.00 -1.74
C VAL A 252 8.84 -20.53 -1.46
N VAL A 253 8.86 -20.12 -0.18
CA VAL A 253 8.70 -18.70 0.19
C VAL A 253 9.81 -17.84 -0.37
N ALA A 254 11.06 -18.26 -0.25
CA ALA A 254 12.20 -17.55 -0.84
C ALA A 254 12.06 -17.43 -2.37
N ALA A 255 11.65 -18.50 -3.05
CA ALA A 255 11.44 -18.49 -4.50
C ALA A 255 10.31 -17.53 -4.91
N ILE A 256 9.16 -17.56 -4.23
CA ILE A 256 8.04 -16.63 -4.50
C ILE A 256 8.47 -15.19 -4.25
N CYS A 257 9.19 -14.94 -3.16
CA CYS A 257 9.74 -13.62 -2.83
C CYS A 257 10.66 -13.09 -3.94
N VAL A 258 11.64 -13.89 -4.38
CA VAL A 258 12.54 -13.54 -5.48
C VAL A 258 11.76 -13.23 -6.76
N VAL A 259 10.84 -14.12 -7.14
CA VAL A 259 10.03 -13.95 -8.37
C VAL A 259 9.18 -12.68 -8.29
N ALA A 260 8.56 -12.40 -7.14
CA ALA A 260 7.76 -11.20 -6.94
C ALA A 260 8.62 -9.92 -7.06
N LEU A 261 9.76 -9.87 -6.38
CA LEU A 261 10.63 -8.68 -6.37
C LEU A 261 11.30 -8.44 -7.73
N LEU A 262 11.76 -9.49 -8.40
CA LEU A 262 12.23 -9.41 -9.78
C LEU A 262 11.10 -9.01 -10.73
N GLY A 263 9.88 -9.50 -10.50
CA GLY A 263 8.68 -9.10 -11.23
C GLY A 263 8.42 -7.60 -11.13
N VAL A 264 8.49 -7.02 -9.92
CA VAL A 264 8.39 -5.56 -9.72
C VAL A 264 9.51 -4.83 -10.45
N PHE A 265 10.75 -5.30 -10.38
CA PHE A 265 11.88 -4.70 -11.08
C PHE A 265 11.69 -4.73 -12.61
N LEU A 266 11.31 -5.88 -13.18
CA LEU A 266 11.04 -6.06 -14.61
C LEU A 266 9.84 -5.22 -15.07
N ALA A 267 8.79 -5.11 -14.25
CA ALA A 267 7.61 -4.31 -14.56
C ALA A 267 7.94 -2.84 -14.86
N THR A 268 8.95 -2.27 -14.18
CA THR A 268 9.41 -0.89 -14.46
C THR A 268 10.06 -0.70 -15.84
N ARG A 269 10.40 -1.79 -16.52
CA ARG A 269 11.00 -1.79 -17.86
C ARG A 269 9.96 -1.84 -18.97
N ILE A 270 8.73 -2.27 -18.65
CA ILE A 270 7.65 -2.45 -19.62
C ILE A 270 6.83 -1.16 -19.70
N LYS A 271 7.02 -0.41 -20.78
CA LYS A 271 6.36 0.89 -21.00
C LYS A 271 4.99 0.79 -21.68
N ARG A 272 4.73 -0.31 -22.38
CA ARG A 272 3.49 -0.54 -23.14
C ARG A 272 3.02 -1.97 -22.91
N ILE A 273 1.71 -2.12 -22.74
CA ILE A 273 1.04 -3.41 -22.63
C ILE A 273 -0.12 -3.44 -23.62
N PRO A 274 -0.44 -4.60 -24.20
CA PRO A 274 -1.52 -4.76 -25.17
C PRO A 274 -2.89 -4.84 -24.48
N LEU A 275 -3.13 -3.96 -23.49
CA LEU A 275 -4.40 -3.89 -22.75
C LEU A 275 -4.95 -2.46 -22.83
N PRO A 276 -6.29 -2.28 -22.85
CA PRO A 276 -6.89 -0.97 -22.81
C PRO A 276 -6.43 -0.20 -21.57
N ALA A 277 -6.01 1.07 -21.77
CA ALA A 277 -5.52 1.90 -20.67
C ALA A 277 -6.55 2.01 -19.54
N THR A 278 -7.85 2.10 -19.87
CA THR A 278 -8.96 2.14 -18.92
C THR A 278 -9.04 0.92 -18.01
N SER A 279 -8.82 -0.28 -18.55
CA SER A 279 -8.83 -1.53 -17.78
C SER A 279 -7.65 -1.61 -16.82
N VAL A 280 -6.47 -1.15 -17.25
CA VAL A 280 -5.27 -1.13 -16.41
C VAL A 280 -5.39 -0.08 -15.31
N LEU A 281 -5.96 1.09 -15.66
CA LEU A 281 -6.32 2.15 -14.71
C LEU A 281 -7.29 1.62 -13.64
N ALA A 282 -8.32 0.87 -14.05
CA ALA A 282 -9.29 0.27 -13.15
C ALA A 282 -8.65 -0.80 -12.27
N ALA A 283 -7.86 -1.71 -12.85
CA ALA A 283 -7.15 -2.77 -12.13
C ALA A 283 -6.30 -2.20 -10.99
N GLY A 284 -5.45 -1.20 -11.24
CA GLY A 284 -4.65 -0.57 -10.18
C GLY A 284 -5.43 0.37 -9.26
N GLY A 285 -6.52 0.95 -9.77
CA GLY A 285 -7.33 1.91 -9.04
C GLY A 285 -8.16 1.27 -7.93
N MET A 286 -8.80 0.14 -8.24
CA MET A 286 -9.68 -0.57 -7.31
C MET A 286 -8.94 -1.39 -6.25
N THR A 287 -7.62 -1.59 -6.38
CA THR A 287 -6.86 -2.47 -5.47
C THR A 287 -6.94 -2.01 -4.02
N TYR A 288 -6.94 -0.69 -3.80
CA TYR A 288 -6.94 -0.15 -2.45
C TYR A 288 -8.27 -0.37 -1.72
N PRO A 289 -9.44 0.05 -2.25
CA PRO A 289 -10.71 -0.29 -1.62
C PRO A 289 -10.98 -1.81 -1.59
N LEU A 290 -10.52 -2.58 -2.58
CA LEU A 290 -10.62 -4.04 -2.56
C LEU A 290 -9.85 -4.63 -1.36
N TYR A 291 -8.60 -4.20 -1.16
CA TYR A 291 -7.79 -4.62 -0.02
C TYR A 291 -8.44 -4.23 1.32
N LEU A 292 -9.04 -3.04 1.42
CA LEU A 292 -9.66 -2.61 2.68
C LEU A 292 -10.96 -3.35 3.02
N LEU A 293 -11.67 -3.88 2.03
CA LEU A 293 -13.01 -4.45 2.21
C LEU A 293 -13.02 -5.99 2.16
N HIS A 294 -11.96 -6.64 1.71
CA HIS A 294 -12.04 -8.07 1.39
C HIS A 294 -12.20 -9.00 2.60
N MET A 295 -11.66 -8.66 3.78
CA MET A 295 -11.59 -9.60 4.90
C MET A 295 -12.84 -9.54 5.79
N GLU A 296 -12.94 -8.61 6.74
CA GLU A 296 -14.01 -8.65 7.75
C GLU A 296 -15.40 -8.46 7.15
N LEU A 297 -15.54 -7.54 6.18
CA LEU A 297 -16.83 -7.35 5.50
C LEU A 297 -17.26 -8.65 4.80
N GLY A 298 -16.34 -9.32 4.10
CA GLY A 298 -16.66 -10.55 3.41
C GLY A 298 -16.90 -11.74 4.34
N TYR A 299 -16.18 -11.81 5.48
CA TYR A 299 -16.42 -12.81 6.52
C TYR A 299 -17.78 -12.61 7.22
N VAL A 300 -18.22 -11.37 7.45
CA VAL A 300 -19.57 -11.10 7.94
C VAL A 300 -20.62 -11.57 6.94
N ILE A 301 -20.47 -11.25 5.66
CA ILE A 301 -21.44 -11.66 4.64
C ILE A 301 -21.46 -13.20 4.52
N PHE A 302 -20.30 -13.86 4.56
CA PHE A 302 -20.21 -15.31 4.54
C PHE A 302 -20.91 -15.94 5.76
N SER A 303 -20.63 -15.41 6.96
CA SER A 303 -21.21 -15.90 8.22
C SER A 303 -22.73 -15.68 8.27
N ALA A 304 -23.22 -14.57 7.70
CA ALA A 304 -24.64 -14.27 7.63
C ALA A 304 -25.40 -15.20 6.67
N THR A 305 -24.78 -15.57 5.55
CA THR A 305 -25.40 -16.40 4.52
C THR A 305 -25.37 -17.90 4.83
N LYS A 306 -24.52 -18.34 5.77
CA LYS A 306 -24.38 -19.75 6.21
C LYS A 306 -24.43 -20.75 5.04
N PRO A 307 -23.51 -20.66 4.08
CA PRO A 307 -23.64 -21.34 2.79
C PRO A 307 -23.49 -22.86 2.82
N HIS A 308 -23.31 -23.50 3.99
CA HIS A 308 -23.13 -24.95 4.16
C HIS A 308 -22.22 -25.56 3.07
N ASP A 309 -22.75 -26.47 2.25
CA ASP A 309 -22.00 -27.22 1.21
C ASP A 309 -21.55 -26.37 0.01
N HIS A 310 -22.00 -25.13 -0.08
CA HIS A 310 -21.71 -24.21 -1.20
C HIS A 310 -20.71 -23.12 -0.85
N ALA A 311 -19.82 -23.36 0.14
CA ALA A 311 -18.84 -22.40 0.61
C ALA A 311 -17.98 -21.78 -0.51
N ALA A 312 -17.48 -22.58 -1.45
CA ALA A 312 -16.64 -22.08 -2.55
C ALA A 312 -17.40 -21.12 -3.49
N MET A 313 -18.66 -21.43 -3.80
CA MET A 313 -19.52 -20.56 -4.60
C MET A 313 -19.83 -19.26 -3.86
N ALA A 314 -20.17 -19.35 -2.57
CA ALA A 314 -20.43 -18.18 -1.74
C ALA A 314 -19.22 -17.25 -1.65
N VAL A 315 -18.02 -17.79 -1.40
CA VAL A 315 -16.76 -17.01 -1.39
C VAL A 315 -16.55 -16.33 -2.74
N THR A 316 -16.73 -17.05 -3.85
CA THR A 316 -16.54 -16.48 -5.20
C THR A 316 -17.50 -15.31 -5.43
N MET A 317 -18.77 -15.46 -5.07
CA MET A 317 -19.79 -14.41 -5.20
C MET A 317 -19.51 -13.21 -4.28
N ILE A 318 -19.07 -13.45 -3.05
CA ILE A 318 -18.70 -12.39 -2.09
C ILE A 318 -17.50 -11.61 -2.61
N VAL A 319 -16.42 -12.28 -3.01
CA VAL A 319 -15.22 -11.63 -3.54
C VAL A 319 -15.54 -10.85 -4.83
N ALA A 320 -16.35 -11.41 -5.72
CA ALA A 320 -16.82 -10.70 -6.92
C ALA A 320 -17.66 -9.46 -6.57
N GLY A 321 -18.58 -9.58 -5.62
CA GLY A 321 -19.39 -8.45 -5.13
C GLY A 321 -18.54 -7.34 -4.51
N ILE A 322 -17.56 -7.70 -3.68
CA ILE A 322 -16.61 -6.75 -3.09
C ILE A 322 -15.73 -6.11 -4.18
N ALA A 323 -15.32 -6.85 -5.20
CA ALA A 323 -14.58 -6.30 -6.33
C ALA A 323 -15.41 -5.26 -7.11
N VAL A 324 -16.69 -5.53 -7.36
CA VAL A 324 -17.61 -4.57 -7.99
C VAL A 324 -17.78 -3.32 -7.11
N LEU A 325 -17.98 -3.50 -5.81
CA LEU A 325 -18.07 -2.40 -4.84
C LEU A 325 -16.79 -1.57 -4.80
N ALA A 326 -15.63 -2.21 -4.77
CA ALA A 326 -14.32 -1.56 -4.78
C ALA A 326 -14.11 -0.75 -6.07
N TRP A 327 -14.52 -1.30 -7.21
CA TRP A 327 -14.51 -0.58 -8.49
C TRP A 327 -15.43 0.65 -8.45
N ALA A 328 -16.65 0.52 -7.88
CA ALA A 328 -17.58 1.63 -7.76
C ALA A 328 -17.03 2.75 -6.84
N ILE A 329 -16.46 2.39 -5.69
CA ILE A 329 -15.81 3.35 -4.78
C ILE A 329 -14.68 4.07 -5.50
N TRP A 330 -13.78 3.33 -6.16
CA TRP A 330 -12.66 3.90 -6.91
C TRP A 330 -13.14 4.83 -8.05
N ARG A 331 -14.20 4.44 -8.78
CA ARG A 331 -14.64 5.16 -9.98
C ARG A 331 -15.40 6.44 -9.64
N PHE A 332 -16.28 6.39 -8.63
CA PHE A 332 -17.27 7.43 -8.38
C PHE A 332 -16.98 8.26 -7.12
N VAL A 333 -16.45 7.63 -6.06
CA VAL A 333 -16.36 8.27 -4.74
C VAL A 333 -14.94 8.80 -4.47
N GLU A 334 -13.93 7.96 -4.68
CA GLU A 334 -12.53 8.25 -4.39
C GLU A 334 -11.99 9.50 -5.10
N PRO A 335 -12.26 9.76 -6.40
CA PRO A 335 -11.72 10.93 -7.09
C PRO A 335 -12.25 12.23 -6.51
N TRP A 336 -13.51 12.24 -6.07
CA TRP A 336 -14.13 13.37 -5.40
C TRP A 336 -13.53 13.59 -4.01
N MET A 337 -13.47 12.55 -3.17
CA MET A 337 -12.89 12.64 -1.82
C MET A 337 -11.43 13.09 -1.87
N HIS A 338 -10.64 12.51 -2.78
CA HIS A 338 -9.23 12.85 -2.97
C HIS A 338 -9.06 14.33 -3.30
N ARG A 339 -9.79 14.84 -4.31
CA ARG A 339 -9.70 16.25 -4.72
C ARG A 339 -10.14 17.18 -3.61
N PHE A 340 -11.24 16.85 -2.92
CA PHE A 340 -11.78 17.64 -1.83
C PHE A 340 -10.75 17.77 -0.69
N VAL A 341 -10.28 16.65 -0.14
CA VAL A 341 -9.33 16.64 0.99
C VAL A 341 -8.01 17.30 0.59
N LYS A 342 -7.49 17.00 -0.61
CA LYS A 342 -6.28 17.64 -1.12
C LYS A 342 -6.43 19.16 -1.18
N SER A 343 -7.56 19.67 -1.68
CA SER A 343 -7.79 21.12 -1.79
C SER A 343 -7.85 21.80 -0.43
N LYS A 344 -8.52 21.18 0.55
CA LYS A 344 -8.66 21.72 1.91
C LYS A 344 -7.33 21.75 2.65
N LEU A 345 -6.55 20.67 2.55
CA LEU A 345 -5.23 20.60 3.17
C LEU A 345 -4.23 21.57 2.52
N ALA A 346 -4.29 21.74 1.19
CA ALA A 346 -3.45 22.72 0.50
C ALA A 346 -3.81 24.17 0.90
N GLN A 347 -5.10 24.50 1.03
CA GLN A 347 -5.54 25.80 1.54
C GLN A 347 -5.09 26.02 2.99
N LEU A 348 -5.18 24.99 3.84
CA LEU A 348 -4.72 25.05 5.22
C LEU A 348 -3.22 25.29 5.31
N ALA A 349 -2.42 24.55 4.54
CA ALA A 349 -0.97 24.75 4.48
C ALA A 349 -0.62 26.17 4.03
N ALA A 350 -1.29 26.70 3.00
CA ALA A 350 -1.08 28.07 2.55
C ALA A 350 -1.36 29.11 3.65
N ARG A 351 -2.38 28.89 4.49
CA ARG A 351 -2.69 29.76 5.64
C ARG A 351 -1.59 29.78 6.71
N PHE A 352 -0.86 28.67 6.87
CA PHE A 352 0.28 28.57 7.78
C PHE A 352 1.62 28.98 7.15
N GLY A 353 1.62 29.54 5.93
CA GLY A 353 2.84 29.94 5.21
C GLY A 353 3.66 28.76 4.70
N TRP A 354 3.07 27.57 4.64
CA TRP A 354 3.73 26.33 4.26
C TRP A 354 3.64 26.11 2.75
N SER A 355 4.79 26.12 2.06
CA SER A 355 4.83 25.87 0.62
C SER A 355 4.59 24.39 0.29
N SER A 356 3.49 24.13 -0.43
CA SER A 356 3.18 22.81 -0.99
C SER A 356 3.80 22.60 -2.37
N SER A 357 4.44 23.63 -2.93
CA SER A 357 5.11 23.61 -4.22
C SER A 357 6.60 23.26 -4.01
N GLY A 358 7.18 22.53 -4.96
CA GLY A 358 8.56 22.06 -4.82
C GLY A 358 9.56 23.22 -4.81
N PRO A 359 10.77 23.04 -4.23
CA PRO A 359 11.80 24.08 -4.18
C PRO A 359 12.26 24.62 -5.56
N HIS A 360 11.84 24.00 -6.67
CA HIS A 360 12.09 24.46 -8.04
C HIS A 360 10.92 25.22 -8.69
N SER A 361 9.85 25.52 -7.95
CA SER A 361 8.65 26.17 -8.49
C SER A 361 8.59 27.69 -8.29
N ASP A 362 9.49 28.27 -7.49
CA ASP A 362 9.49 29.70 -7.17
C ASP A 362 10.21 30.57 -8.22
N GLY A 363 10.40 30.06 -9.44
CA GLY A 363 11.20 30.69 -10.50
C GLY A 363 10.47 31.04 -11.80
N PHE A 364 9.15 30.88 -11.89
CA PHE A 364 8.40 31.32 -13.08
C PHE A 364 7.59 32.59 -12.78
N PRO A 365 7.92 33.74 -13.40
CA PRO A 365 7.06 34.90 -13.31
C PRO A 365 5.69 34.53 -13.91
N SER A 366 4.63 34.93 -13.21
CA SER A 366 3.26 34.84 -13.69
C SER A 366 3.18 35.45 -15.09
N CYS A 367 2.98 34.60 -16.10
CA CYS A 367 2.75 35.05 -17.46
C CYS A 367 1.43 35.82 -17.47
N GLN A 368 1.53 37.15 -17.46
CA GLN A 368 0.41 38.07 -17.67
C GLN A 368 -0.27 37.69 -18.99
N ARG A 369 -1.60 37.63 -18.97
CA ARG A 369 -2.40 37.41 -20.19
C ARG A 369 -2.12 38.55 -21.17
N PRO A 370 -1.85 38.27 -22.46
CA PRO A 370 -1.89 39.33 -23.46
C PRO A 370 -3.34 39.78 -23.63
N THR A 371 -3.59 41.06 -23.36
CA THR A 371 -4.77 41.78 -23.85
C THR A 371 -4.69 41.83 -25.37
N LEU A 372 -5.70 41.28 -26.05
CA LEU A 372 -5.86 41.42 -27.49
C LEU A 372 -6.44 42.82 -27.75
N ASP A 373 -5.67 43.66 -28.44
CA ASP A 373 -6.17 44.90 -29.04
C ASP A 373 -7.12 44.57 -30.21
N PRO A 374 -8.16 45.39 -30.46
CA PRO A 374 -9.11 45.17 -31.55
C PRO A 374 -8.48 45.53 -32.91
N PRO A 375 -8.95 44.91 -34.01
CA PRO A 375 -8.39 45.17 -35.33
C PRO A 375 -8.81 46.55 -35.85
N VAL A 376 -7.82 47.31 -36.30
CA VAL A 376 -7.99 48.49 -37.16
C VAL A 376 -8.20 48.00 -38.58
N ALA A 377 -9.35 48.33 -39.17
CA ALA A 377 -9.67 48.12 -40.57
C ALA A 377 -9.14 49.28 -41.44
N PRO A 378 -8.88 49.04 -42.73
CA PRO A 378 -9.28 49.94 -43.80
C PRO A 378 -10.64 49.55 -44.37
#